data_AF-A0A945TRN6-F1
#
_entry.id   AF-A0A945TRN6-F1
#
_cell.length_a   1.000
_cell.length_b   1.000
_cell.length_c   1.000
_cell.angle_alpha   90.00
_cell.angle_beta   90.00
_cell.angle_gamma   90.00
#
_symmetry.space_group_name_H-M   'P 1'
#
loop_
_entity.id
_entity.type
_entity.pdbx_description
1 polymer ?
#
loop_
_entity_poly.entity_id
_entity_poly.type
_entity_poly.pdbx_seq_one_letter_code
_entity_poly.pdbx_strand_id
1 'polypeptide(L)'
;MLRRISLPTLFMLAAIITMVLAAGGVWQFARPVDEMLRALAPTWIGIAAVFWVLWRQLPPAENGSAAVQPATRRAASAFEPLRLEARYTDISRLPLTSLDYVVVDTETTGSDGNIDRDGDAIIQIGAVRITGGKITEDDAFSRLVNPGRAISAGADRFHGITDDMVADAPAIETVLAEFLDYAGNAVLVGHNVTIDLALMNAVERIDNPVLDTMLLSIGAFDSRRDHTLDALAYHFNEPVRDRHSAPADAALAARIFLRLLPELDRVGARHFGDAQDLCAHSAEKISDLGL
;
A
#
# COMPACT_ATOMS: atom_id res chain seq x y z
N MET A 1 -33.95 22.27 -7.89
CA MET A 1 -32.47 22.33 -7.70
C MET A 1 -31.89 21.07 -8.36
N LEU A 2 -31.41 21.18 -9.60
CA LEU A 2 -30.93 20.01 -10.36
C LEU A 2 -29.56 19.57 -9.83
N ARG A 3 -29.42 18.29 -9.46
CA ARG A 3 -28.15 17.69 -9.05
C ARG A 3 -27.14 17.77 -10.20
N ARG A 4 -25.88 18.15 -9.89
CA ARG A 4 -24.78 18.14 -10.85
C ARG A 4 -24.55 16.72 -11.36
N ILE A 5 -24.73 16.50 -12.65
CA ILE A 5 -24.39 15.24 -13.32
C ILE A 5 -22.86 15.21 -13.49
N SER A 6 -22.21 14.13 -13.09
CA SER A 6 -20.77 13.99 -13.19
C SER A 6 -20.31 13.92 -14.66
N LEU A 7 -19.10 14.39 -14.95
CA LEU A 7 -18.54 14.45 -16.30
C LEU A 7 -18.55 13.09 -17.02
N PRO A 8 -18.20 11.96 -16.37
CA PRO A 8 -18.33 10.62 -16.96
C PRO A 8 -19.77 10.24 -17.34
N THR A 9 -20.74 10.64 -16.51
CA THR A 9 -22.17 10.37 -16.77
C THR A 9 -22.68 11.14 -17.99
N LEU A 10 -22.16 12.35 -18.23
CA LEU A 10 -22.50 13.15 -19.41
C LEU A 10 -21.91 12.55 -20.70
N PHE A 11 -20.67 12.03 -20.64
CA PHE A 11 -20.03 11.31 -21.75
C PHE A 11 -20.80 10.03 -22.12
N MET A 12 -21.23 9.27 -21.11
CA MET A 12 -22.01 8.05 -21.32
C MET A 12 -23.37 8.35 -21.97
N LEU A 13 -24.07 9.40 -21.53
CA LEU A 13 -25.34 9.83 -22.13
C LEU A 13 -25.18 10.31 -23.57
N ALA A 14 -24.12 11.08 -23.87
CA ALA A 14 -23.82 11.52 -25.23
C ALA A 14 -23.53 10.33 -26.16
N ALA A 15 -22.73 9.36 -25.71
CA ALA A 15 -22.43 8.15 -26.47
C ALA A 15 -23.69 7.30 -26.76
N ILE A 16 -24.58 7.16 -25.78
CA ILE A 16 -25.86 6.44 -25.94
C ILE A 16 -26.76 7.16 -26.95
N ILE A 17 -26.88 8.49 -26.89
CA ILE A 17 -27.70 9.27 -27.82
C ILE A 17 -27.17 9.14 -29.25
N THR A 18 -25.84 9.23 -29.45
CA THR A 18 -25.22 9.03 -30.77
C THR A 18 -25.45 7.62 -31.30
N MET A 19 -25.39 6.60 -30.44
CA MET A 19 -25.64 5.21 -30.82
C MET A 19 -27.12 4.97 -31.19
N VAL A 20 -28.05 5.57 -30.45
CA VAL A 20 -29.50 5.49 -30.72
C VAL A 20 -29.87 6.22 -32.00
N LEU A 21 -29.25 7.37 -32.29
CA LEU A 21 -29.46 8.10 -33.55
C LEU A 21 -28.86 7.36 -34.75
N ALA A 22 -27.70 6.70 -34.57
CA ALA A 22 -27.11 5.83 -35.59
C ALA A 22 -27.96 4.57 -35.86
N ALA A 23 -28.63 4.03 -34.84
CA ALA A 23 -29.53 2.89 -34.97
C ALA A 23 -30.93 3.27 -35.50
N GLY A 24 -31.38 4.51 -35.26
CA GLY A 24 -32.75 4.97 -35.57
C GLY A 24 -32.95 5.65 -36.92
N GLY A 25 -31.88 5.96 -37.68
CA GLY A 25 -32.00 6.73 -38.91
C GLY A 25 -30.93 6.41 -39.96
N VAL A 26 -31.33 5.64 -40.99
CA VAL A 26 -30.65 5.49 -42.30
C VAL A 26 -29.28 4.80 -42.27
N TRP A 27 -29.17 3.61 -41.69
CA TRP A 27 -28.14 2.64 -42.13
C TRP A 27 -28.77 1.25 -42.26
N GLN A 28 -29.26 0.94 -43.46
CA GLN A 28 -29.76 -0.39 -43.77
C GLN A 28 -28.59 -1.41 -43.78
N PHE A 29 -28.84 -2.56 -43.17
CA PHE A 29 -27.94 -3.70 -42.99
C PHE A 29 -27.38 -4.24 -44.32
N ALA A 30 -26.23 -3.72 -44.77
CA ALA A 30 -25.41 -4.35 -45.81
C ALA A 30 -23.93 -3.91 -45.87
N ARG A 31 -23.45 -3.09 -44.92
CA ARG A 31 -22.11 -2.47 -44.98
C ARG A 31 -21.25 -2.84 -43.76
N PRO A 32 -19.94 -3.10 -43.92
CA PRO A 32 -19.08 -3.53 -42.82
C PRO A 32 -18.74 -2.41 -41.83
N VAL A 33 -18.48 -2.79 -40.57
CA VAL A 33 -18.34 -1.90 -39.40
C VAL A 33 -17.23 -0.85 -39.55
N ASP A 34 -16.18 -1.16 -40.31
CA ASP A 34 -15.05 -0.27 -40.57
C ASP A 34 -15.41 0.93 -41.46
N GLU A 35 -16.43 0.80 -42.32
CA GLU A 35 -16.93 1.89 -43.15
C GLU A 35 -17.78 2.87 -42.31
N MET A 36 -18.57 2.34 -41.35
CA MET A 36 -19.31 3.13 -40.38
C MET A 36 -18.38 3.95 -39.47
N LEU A 37 -17.32 3.32 -38.93
CA LEU A 37 -16.34 4.00 -38.09
C LEU A 37 -15.60 5.12 -38.84
N ARG A 38 -15.25 4.90 -40.11
CA ARG A 38 -14.65 5.93 -40.96
C ARG A 38 -15.59 7.08 -41.28
N ALA A 39 -16.87 6.80 -41.51
CA ALA A 39 -17.88 7.83 -41.76
C ALA A 39 -18.15 8.73 -40.53
N LEU A 40 -18.04 8.18 -39.32
CA LEU A 40 -18.30 8.90 -38.06
C LEU A 40 -17.04 9.58 -37.49
N ALA A 41 -15.83 9.20 -37.92
CA ALA A 41 -14.57 9.75 -37.42
C ALA A 41 -14.46 11.30 -37.51
N PRO A 42 -14.89 11.98 -38.60
CA PRO A 42 -14.84 13.44 -38.68
C PRO A 42 -15.74 14.12 -37.63
N THR A 43 -16.88 13.51 -37.32
CA THR A 43 -17.83 14.02 -36.32
C THR A 43 -17.25 13.92 -34.92
N TRP A 44 -16.58 12.81 -34.59
CA TRP A 44 -15.91 12.64 -33.31
C TRP A 44 -14.70 13.57 -33.12
N ILE A 45 -13.92 13.81 -34.19
CA ILE A 45 -12.83 14.80 -34.17
C ILE A 45 -13.39 16.21 -33.93
N GLY A 46 -14.50 16.57 -34.57
CA GLY A 46 -15.17 17.84 -34.36
C GLY A 46 -15.69 18.03 -32.94
N ILE A 47 -16.34 17.01 -32.37
CA ILE A 47 -16.85 17.02 -30.98
C ILE A 47 -15.70 17.15 -29.98
N ALA A 48 -14.61 16.41 -30.18
CA ALA A 48 -13.43 16.47 -29.31
C ALA A 48 -12.74 17.85 -29.37
N ALA A 49 -12.65 18.46 -30.55
CA ALA A 49 -12.08 19.80 -30.72
C ALA A 49 -12.90 20.89 -30.01
N VAL A 50 -14.24 20.85 -30.15
CA VAL A 50 -15.13 21.79 -29.45
C VAL A 50 -15.05 21.59 -27.93
N PHE A 51 -14.99 20.35 -27.46
CA PHE A 51 -14.84 20.04 -26.04
C PHE A 51 -13.49 20.53 -25.48
N TRP A 52 -12.40 20.37 -26.22
CA TRP A 52 -11.08 20.86 -25.82
C TRP A 52 -11.03 22.39 -25.69
N VAL A 53 -11.66 23.11 -26.62
CA VAL A 53 -11.78 24.57 -26.57
C VAL A 53 -12.63 25.02 -25.38
N LEU A 54 -13.77 24.36 -25.13
CA LEU A 54 -14.66 24.69 -24.02
C LEU A 54 -14.04 24.38 -22.66
N TRP A 55 -13.32 23.26 -22.53
CA TRP A 55 -12.61 22.91 -21.29
C TRP A 55 -11.55 23.95 -20.95
N ARG A 56 -10.77 24.42 -21.93
CA ARG A 56 -9.76 25.46 -21.69
C ARG A 56 -10.31 26.80 -21.21
N GLN A 57 -11.59 27.07 -21.41
CA GLN A 57 -12.23 28.32 -20.97
C GLN A 57 -12.95 28.19 -19.62
N LEU A 58 -13.03 26.99 -19.04
CA LEU A 58 -13.57 26.82 -17.71
C LEU A 58 -12.51 27.22 -16.66
N PRO A 59 -12.85 28.07 -15.67
CA PRO A 59 -11.95 28.36 -14.57
C PRO A 59 -11.66 27.08 -13.78
N PRO A 60 -10.46 26.93 -13.19
CA PRO A 60 -10.17 25.81 -12.31
C PRO A 60 -11.20 25.76 -11.18
N ALA A 61 -11.62 24.56 -10.79
CA ALA A 61 -12.61 24.39 -9.74
C ALA A 61 -12.11 25.03 -8.44
N GLU A 62 -12.76 26.10 -8.00
CA GLU A 62 -12.51 26.69 -6.69
C GLU A 62 -13.08 25.75 -5.62
N ASN A 63 -12.18 25.01 -4.96
CA ASN A 63 -12.50 24.36 -3.70
C ASN A 63 -12.62 25.46 -2.64
N GLY A 64 -13.82 25.63 -2.08
CA GLY A 64 -14.08 26.57 -0.98
C GLY A 64 -13.17 26.27 0.21
N SER A 65 -12.16 27.11 0.40
CA SER A 65 -11.26 27.05 1.55
C SER A 65 -11.94 27.73 2.74
N ALA A 66 -12.33 26.96 3.75
CA ALA A 66 -12.26 27.45 5.11
C ALA A 66 -10.78 27.44 5.51
N ALA A 67 -10.23 28.61 5.83
CA ALA A 67 -8.83 28.78 6.14
C ALA A 67 -8.44 28.00 7.41
N VAL A 68 -7.80 26.86 7.22
CA VAL A 68 -6.91 26.26 8.21
C VAL A 68 -5.50 26.69 7.84
N GLN A 69 -4.79 27.31 8.79
CA GLN A 69 -3.43 27.80 8.59
C GLN A 69 -2.51 26.63 8.15
N PRO A 70 -1.57 26.85 7.22
CA PRO A 70 -0.65 25.80 6.82
C PRO A 70 0.37 25.64 7.95
N ALA A 71 0.19 24.61 8.78
CA ALA A 71 1.33 24.06 9.49
C ALA A 71 2.27 23.50 8.41
N THR A 72 3.43 24.12 8.24
CA THR A 72 4.48 23.67 7.33
C THR A 72 5.08 22.36 7.85
N ARG A 73 4.34 21.26 7.75
CA ARG A 73 4.91 19.91 7.76
C ARG A 73 5.17 19.57 6.31
N ARG A 74 6.45 19.59 5.91
CA ARG A 74 6.92 18.95 4.68
C ARG A 74 6.32 17.54 4.72
N ALA A 75 5.55 17.13 3.70
CA ALA A 75 5.03 15.78 3.64
C ALA A 75 6.21 14.82 3.83
N ALA A 76 6.24 14.10 4.94
CA ALA A 76 7.20 13.05 5.19
C ALA A 76 7.22 12.15 3.94
N SER A 77 8.39 11.84 3.39
CA SER A 77 8.42 10.86 2.31
C SER A 77 7.86 9.53 2.85
N ALA A 78 7.23 8.73 2.00
CA ALA A 78 6.66 7.44 2.40
C ALA A 78 7.67 6.49 3.08
N PHE A 79 8.96 6.82 3.06
CA PHE A 79 10.07 6.07 3.61
C PHE A 79 10.86 6.80 4.71
N GLU A 80 10.38 7.97 5.18
CA GLU A 80 11.02 8.71 6.27
C GLU A 80 11.27 7.88 7.57
N PRO A 81 10.41 6.93 8.00
CA PRO A 81 10.67 6.14 9.21
C PRO A 81 11.86 5.16 9.08
N LEU A 82 12.39 4.95 7.88
CA LEU A 82 13.50 4.02 7.63
C LEU A 82 14.87 4.69 7.55
N ARG A 83 14.94 6.03 7.68
CA ARG A 83 16.23 6.70 7.83
C ARG A 83 16.84 6.35 9.18
N LEU A 84 18.15 6.09 9.19
CA LEU A 84 18.92 5.77 10.39
C LEU A 84 18.76 6.90 11.43
N GLU A 85 17.85 6.73 12.37
CA GLU A 85 17.69 7.69 13.46
C GLU A 85 18.84 7.49 14.45
N ALA A 86 19.39 8.60 14.97
CA ALA A 86 20.57 8.59 15.85
C ALA A 86 20.42 7.66 17.08
N ARG A 87 19.17 7.33 17.46
CA ARG A 87 18.83 6.44 18.57
C ARG A 87 19.19 4.95 18.37
N TYR A 88 19.48 4.50 17.13
CA TYR A 88 19.80 3.09 16.86
C TYR A 88 21.30 2.77 16.85
N THR A 89 22.14 3.73 17.24
CA THR A 89 23.61 3.59 17.23
C THR A 89 24.09 2.39 18.03
N ASP A 90 23.43 2.06 19.15
CA ASP A 90 23.81 0.96 20.03
C ASP A 90 23.67 -0.43 19.39
N ILE A 91 22.70 -0.62 18.50
CA ILE A 91 22.47 -1.90 17.81
C ILE A 91 23.06 -1.95 16.39
N SER A 92 23.47 -0.81 15.83
CA SER A 92 23.97 -0.69 14.44
C SER A 92 25.09 -1.68 14.09
N ARG A 93 25.92 -2.06 15.07
CA ARG A 93 27.05 -2.99 14.91
C ARG A 93 26.72 -4.42 15.31
N LEU A 94 25.51 -4.70 15.76
CA LEU A 94 25.10 -6.05 16.10
C LEU A 94 24.85 -6.85 14.82
N PRO A 95 25.36 -8.09 14.70
CA PRO A 95 25.05 -8.96 13.58
C PRO A 95 23.55 -9.17 13.46
N LEU A 96 23.02 -9.17 12.22
CA LEU A 96 21.60 -9.43 11.97
C LEU A 96 21.14 -10.78 12.57
N THR A 97 22.03 -11.77 12.62
CA THR A 97 21.74 -13.09 13.19
C THR A 97 21.68 -13.13 14.71
N SER A 98 22.05 -12.04 15.40
CA SER A 98 22.08 -11.94 16.87
C SER A 98 20.90 -11.17 17.47
N LEU A 99 20.06 -10.57 16.62
CA LEU A 99 18.93 -9.75 17.04
C LEU A 99 17.64 -10.55 17.10
N ASP A 100 16.72 -10.08 17.95
CA ASP A 100 15.34 -10.53 17.97
C ASP A 100 14.49 -9.60 17.10
N TYR A 101 13.53 -10.20 16.38
CA TYR A 101 12.66 -9.50 15.47
C TYR A 101 11.20 -9.77 15.80
N VAL A 102 10.35 -8.78 15.52
CA VAL A 102 8.91 -8.96 15.41
C VAL A 102 8.50 -8.55 14.01
N VAL A 103 8.01 -9.52 13.26
CA VAL A 103 7.56 -9.32 11.89
C VAL A 103 6.08 -9.00 11.94
N VAL A 104 5.67 -7.88 11.36
CA VAL A 104 4.32 -7.33 11.45
C VAL A 104 3.75 -7.08 10.06
N ASP A 105 2.43 -7.23 9.97
CA ASP A 105 1.60 -6.91 8.82
C ASP A 105 0.23 -6.41 9.32
N THR A 106 -0.45 -5.59 8.53
CA THR A 106 -1.77 -5.03 8.87
C THR A 106 -2.76 -5.13 7.72
N GLU A 107 -4.01 -5.39 8.07
CA GLU A 107 -5.14 -5.17 7.15
C GLU A 107 -5.78 -3.83 7.46
N THR A 108 -6.32 -3.17 6.43
CA THR A 108 -6.89 -1.82 6.53
C THR A 108 -8.27 -1.71 5.89
N THR A 109 -8.98 -0.61 6.15
CA THR A 109 -10.24 -0.29 5.48
C THR A 109 -10.08 0.01 3.98
N GLY A 110 -8.84 0.29 3.55
CA GLY A 110 -8.46 0.63 2.18
C GLY A 110 -8.13 -0.60 1.35
N SER A 111 -8.23 -0.47 0.03
CA SER A 111 -7.83 -1.53 -0.90
C SER A 111 -6.37 -1.40 -1.31
N ASP A 112 -5.72 -2.54 -1.61
CA ASP A 112 -4.36 -2.60 -2.13
C ASP A 112 -4.09 -1.55 -3.23
N GLY A 113 -3.03 -0.77 -3.04
CA GLY A 113 -2.56 0.24 -4.01
C GLY A 113 -3.23 1.61 -3.94
N ASN A 114 -4.17 1.83 -3.00
CA ASN A 114 -4.81 3.15 -2.83
C ASN A 114 -5.15 3.44 -1.36
N ILE A 115 -4.19 3.21 -0.46
CA ILE A 115 -4.33 3.54 0.96
C ILE A 115 -4.22 5.06 1.12
N ASP A 116 -5.31 5.67 1.55
CA ASP A 116 -5.35 7.07 1.96
C ASP A 116 -4.90 7.17 3.42
N ARG A 117 -3.69 7.70 3.65
CA ARG A 117 -3.14 7.86 5.01
C ARG A 117 -3.98 8.75 5.92
N ASP A 118 -4.82 9.61 5.35
CA ASP A 118 -5.74 10.49 6.09
C ASP A 118 -7.15 9.86 6.22
N GLY A 119 -7.45 8.81 5.46
CA GLY A 119 -8.78 8.24 5.28
C GLY A 119 -8.94 6.77 5.72
N ASP A 120 -7.87 5.99 5.77
CA ASP A 120 -7.88 4.58 6.10
C ASP A 120 -7.53 4.29 7.56
N ALA A 121 -8.06 3.17 8.06
CA ALA A 121 -7.85 2.71 9.43
C ALA A 121 -7.44 1.24 9.43
N ILE A 122 -6.64 0.84 10.43
CA ILE A 122 -6.25 -0.55 10.66
C ILE A 122 -7.49 -1.33 11.16
N ILE A 123 -7.69 -2.53 10.61
CA ILE A 123 -8.75 -3.47 11.00
C ILE A 123 -8.21 -4.79 11.54
N GLN A 124 -6.93 -5.10 11.28
CA GLN A 124 -6.24 -6.24 11.88
C GLN A 124 -4.75 -5.95 12.02
N ILE A 125 -4.14 -6.41 13.12
CA ILE A 125 -2.70 -6.49 13.28
C ILE A 125 -2.32 -7.96 13.42
N GLY A 126 -1.38 -8.40 12.61
CA GLY A 126 -0.78 -9.74 12.66
C GLY A 126 0.72 -9.62 12.85
N ALA A 127 1.29 -10.43 13.75
CA ALA A 127 2.73 -10.44 13.95
C ALA A 127 3.27 -11.78 14.45
N VAL A 128 4.53 -12.07 14.09
CA VAL A 128 5.26 -13.24 14.58
C VAL A 128 6.65 -12.83 15.06
N ARG A 129 7.15 -13.50 16.09
CA ARG A 129 8.49 -13.25 16.61
C ARG A 129 9.51 -14.17 15.95
N ILE A 130 10.71 -13.64 15.74
CA ILE A 130 11.91 -14.40 15.42
C ILE A 130 12.89 -14.23 16.57
N THR A 131 13.25 -15.34 17.21
CA THR A 131 14.25 -15.37 18.29
C THR A 131 15.29 -16.44 17.99
N GLY A 132 16.57 -16.07 18.07
CA GLY A 132 17.67 -16.98 17.75
C GLY A 132 17.58 -17.55 16.33
N GLY A 133 17.09 -16.76 15.37
CA GLY A 133 16.91 -17.17 13.97
C GLY A 133 15.77 -18.15 13.70
N LYS A 134 14.83 -18.31 14.64
CA LYS A 134 13.67 -19.20 14.50
C LYS A 134 12.36 -18.43 14.72
N ILE A 135 11.37 -18.70 13.88
CA ILE A 135 10.01 -18.17 14.03
C ILE A 135 9.33 -18.91 15.19
N THR A 136 8.71 -18.17 16.11
CA THR A 136 7.92 -18.72 17.22
C THR A 136 6.43 -18.56 16.91
N GLU A 137 5.84 -19.55 16.25
CA GLU A 137 4.42 -19.52 15.83
C GLU A 137 3.45 -19.64 17.01
N ASP A 138 3.84 -20.32 18.09
CA ASP A 138 2.99 -20.53 19.28
C ASP A 138 2.66 -19.23 20.05
N ASP A 139 3.41 -18.15 19.80
CA ASP A 139 3.23 -16.83 20.40
C ASP A 139 2.84 -15.78 19.34
N ALA A 140 2.25 -16.22 18.21
CA ALA A 140 1.82 -15.29 17.17
C ALA A 140 0.76 -14.31 17.69
N PHE A 141 0.96 -13.03 17.40
CA PHE A 141 0.00 -11.98 17.69
C PHE A 141 -1.00 -11.86 16.54
N SER A 142 -2.29 -11.91 16.86
CA SER A 142 -3.35 -11.60 15.90
C SER A 142 -4.54 -10.98 16.61
N ARG A 143 -4.89 -9.75 16.24
CA ARG A 143 -6.00 -9.01 16.82
C ARG A 143 -6.77 -8.27 15.74
N LEU A 144 -8.09 -8.43 15.75
CA LEU A 144 -8.99 -7.56 15.02
C LEU A 144 -9.09 -6.21 15.74
N VAL A 145 -9.35 -5.17 14.97
CA VAL A 145 -9.48 -3.79 15.43
C VAL A 145 -10.81 -3.25 14.93
N ASN A 146 -11.57 -2.59 15.80
CA ASN A 146 -12.73 -1.82 15.37
C ASN A 146 -12.23 -0.47 14.81
N PRO A 147 -12.39 -0.21 13.50
CA PRO A 147 -11.86 1.00 12.88
C PRO A 147 -12.74 2.25 13.12
N GLY A 148 -13.89 2.10 13.79
CA GLY A 148 -14.87 3.17 14.03
C GLY A 148 -15.51 3.73 12.76
N ARG A 149 -15.34 3.05 11.62
CA ARG A 149 -15.82 3.44 10.29
C ARG A 149 -16.11 2.19 9.43
N ALA A 150 -16.82 2.37 8.33
CA ALA A 150 -17.13 1.26 7.43
C ALA A 150 -15.90 0.79 6.64
N ILE A 151 -15.77 -0.53 6.48
CA ILE A 151 -14.79 -1.16 5.60
C ILE A 151 -15.25 -1.00 4.14
N SER A 152 -14.33 -0.64 3.25
CA SER A 152 -14.70 -0.53 1.83
C SER A 152 -15.00 -1.91 1.24
N ALA A 153 -16.02 -2.01 0.38
CA ALA A 153 -16.34 -3.26 -0.30
C ALA A 153 -15.22 -3.76 -1.24
N GLY A 154 -14.23 -2.90 -1.52
CA GLY A 154 -12.99 -3.29 -2.19
C GLY A 154 -12.11 -4.11 -1.26
N ALA A 155 -11.77 -3.55 -0.09
CA ALA A 155 -10.91 -4.17 0.93
C ALA A 155 -11.47 -5.52 1.41
N ASP A 156 -12.76 -5.59 1.73
CA ASP A 156 -13.44 -6.83 2.16
C ASP A 156 -13.22 -7.99 1.17
N ARG A 157 -13.19 -7.72 -0.14
CA ARG A 157 -12.97 -8.78 -1.16
C ARG A 157 -11.54 -9.32 -1.18
N PHE A 158 -10.58 -8.59 -0.62
CA PHE A 158 -9.18 -9.00 -0.57
C PHE A 158 -8.90 -9.80 0.69
N HIS A 159 -9.19 -9.24 1.87
CA HIS A 159 -8.84 -9.86 3.16
C HIS A 159 -9.99 -10.61 3.84
N GLY A 160 -11.23 -10.44 3.38
CA GLY A 160 -12.41 -11.15 3.90
C GLY A 160 -12.86 -10.73 5.30
N ILE A 161 -12.45 -9.55 5.76
CA ILE A 161 -12.83 -9.00 7.07
C ILE A 161 -14.00 -8.06 6.86
N THR A 162 -15.11 -8.39 7.50
CA THR A 162 -16.38 -7.66 7.36
C THR A 162 -16.61 -6.71 8.52
N ASP A 163 -17.48 -5.70 8.33
CA ASP A 163 -17.89 -4.78 9.40
C ASP A 163 -18.41 -5.52 10.65
N ASP A 164 -19.15 -6.63 10.45
CA ASP A 164 -19.70 -7.45 11.53
C ASP A 164 -18.60 -8.13 12.36
N MET A 165 -17.47 -8.51 11.74
CA MET A 165 -16.34 -9.15 12.43
C MET A 165 -15.59 -8.18 13.35
N VAL A 166 -15.57 -6.89 12.99
CA VAL A 166 -14.82 -5.86 13.73
C VAL A 166 -15.71 -5.03 14.67
N ALA A 167 -17.03 -5.18 14.61
CA ALA A 167 -17.98 -4.36 15.36
C ALA A 167 -17.74 -4.38 16.88
N ASP A 168 -17.43 -5.55 17.45
CA ASP A 168 -17.17 -5.74 18.88
C ASP A 168 -15.66 -5.83 19.21
N ALA A 169 -14.79 -5.64 18.22
CA ALA A 169 -13.34 -5.65 18.44
C ALA A 169 -12.87 -4.42 19.23
N PRO A 170 -11.73 -4.47 19.93
CA PRO A 170 -11.18 -3.30 20.60
C PRO A 170 -10.77 -2.19 19.62
N ALA A 171 -10.73 -0.95 20.10
CA ALA A 171 -10.22 0.18 19.32
C ALA A 171 -8.70 0.09 19.12
N ILE A 172 -8.19 0.79 18.10
CA ILE A 172 -6.78 0.71 17.70
C ILE A 172 -5.83 1.09 18.84
N GLU A 173 -6.19 2.03 19.71
CA GLU A 173 -5.36 2.45 20.84
C GLU A 173 -5.10 1.28 21.81
N THR A 174 -6.09 0.40 22.00
CA THR A 174 -5.95 -0.76 22.88
C THR A 174 -5.09 -1.83 22.22
N VAL A 175 -5.39 -2.16 20.95
CA VAL A 175 -4.67 -3.22 20.23
C VAL A 175 -3.23 -2.82 19.94
N LEU A 176 -2.97 -1.54 19.66
CA LEU A 176 -1.62 -1.05 19.42
C LEU A 176 -0.76 -1.09 20.69
N ALA A 177 -1.33 -0.76 21.85
CA ALA A 177 -0.64 -0.92 23.13
C ALA A 177 -0.29 -2.39 23.40
N GLU A 178 -1.23 -3.32 23.17
CA GLU A 178 -0.97 -4.76 23.27
C GLU A 178 0.12 -5.22 22.29
N PHE A 179 0.11 -4.71 21.06
CA PHE A 179 1.13 -5.00 20.05
C PHE A 179 2.50 -4.46 20.46
N LEU A 180 2.58 -3.26 21.02
CA LEU A 180 3.83 -2.67 21.50
C LEU A 180 4.42 -3.43 22.68
N ASP A 181 3.57 -3.87 23.62
CA ASP A 181 3.96 -4.76 24.71
C ASP A 181 4.50 -6.09 24.17
N TYR A 182 3.83 -6.65 23.16
CA TYR A 182 4.32 -7.83 22.45
C TYR A 182 5.65 -7.53 21.72
N ALA A 183 5.78 -6.43 21.00
CA ALA A 183 6.99 -6.08 20.26
C ALA A 183 8.20 -5.89 21.18
N GLY A 184 8.00 -5.27 22.35
CA GLY A 184 9.05 -4.91 23.29
C GLY A 184 10.12 -4.08 22.59
N ASN A 185 11.40 -4.43 22.80
CA ASN A 185 12.54 -3.75 22.17
C ASN A 185 13.04 -4.44 20.88
N ALA A 186 12.27 -5.39 20.33
CA ALA A 186 12.68 -6.11 19.12
C ALA A 186 12.74 -5.16 17.90
N VAL A 187 13.53 -5.56 16.91
CA VAL A 187 13.51 -4.90 15.60
C VAL A 187 12.21 -5.27 14.89
N LEU A 188 11.42 -4.27 14.48
CA LEU A 188 10.26 -4.49 13.65
C LEU A 188 10.68 -4.77 12.21
N VAL A 189 10.03 -5.77 11.62
CA VAL A 189 10.24 -6.14 10.22
C VAL A 189 8.87 -6.22 9.56
N GLY A 190 8.76 -5.82 8.30
CA GLY A 190 7.56 -6.07 7.51
C GLY A 190 7.86 -6.00 6.02
N HIS A 191 6.84 -6.13 5.19
CA HIS A 191 6.99 -6.03 3.75
C HIS A 191 6.30 -4.75 3.28
N ASN A 192 7.08 -3.77 2.80
CA ASN A 192 6.56 -2.42 2.56
C ASN A 192 5.98 -1.78 3.84
N VAL A 193 6.66 -2.04 4.97
CA VAL A 193 6.20 -1.81 6.36
C VAL A 193 5.98 -0.34 6.69
N THR A 194 6.43 0.57 5.84
CA THR A 194 6.24 2.01 6.02
C THR A 194 4.79 2.45 5.87
N ILE A 195 3.95 1.62 5.23
CA ILE A 195 2.51 1.82 5.18
C ILE A 195 1.91 1.53 6.56
N ASP A 196 2.17 0.33 7.10
CA ASP A 196 1.71 -0.11 8.41
C ASP A 196 2.14 0.88 9.50
N LEU A 197 3.42 1.25 9.50
CA LEU A 197 3.98 2.18 10.47
C LEU A 197 3.39 3.58 10.34
N ALA A 198 3.02 4.05 9.15
CA ALA A 198 2.39 5.35 9.01
C ALA A 198 1.03 5.40 9.72
N LEU A 199 0.24 4.32 9.60
CA LEU A 199 -1.06 4.20 10.27
C LEU A 199 -0.88 4.03 11.78
N MET A 200 0.07 3.20 12.24
CA MET A 200 0.35 3.05 13.67
C MET A 200 0.85 4.36 14.30
N ASN A 201 1.78 5.07 13.65
CA ASN A 201 2.33 6.35 14.14
C ASN A 201 1.31 7.48 14.17
N ALA A 202 0.17 7.36 13.48
CA ALA A 202 -0.94 8.30 13.60
C ALA A 202 -1.67 8.16 14.95
N VAL A 203 -1.55 7.01 15.61
CA VAL A 203 -2.16 6.68 16.90
C VAL A 203 -1.14 6.82 18.03
N GLU A 204 -0.04 6.07 17.95
CA GLU A 204 1.04 6.08 18.92
C GLU A 204 2.40 5.97 18.23
N ARG A 205 3.37 6.74 18.70
CA ARG A 205 4.69 6.77 18.10
C ARG A 205 5.40 5.43 18.32
N ILE A 206 5.81 4.80 17.23
CA ILE A 206 6.63 3.59 17.23
C ILE A 206 8.10 3.98 17.30
N ASP A 207 8.77 3.60 18.40
CA ASP A 207 10.19 3.90 18.61
C ASP A 207 11.13 2.73 18.26
N ASN A 208 10.57 1.55 17.99
CA ASN A 208 11.33 0.35 17.60
C ASN A 208 12.18 0.60 16.35
N PRO A 209 13.39 0.00 16.27
CA PRO A 209 14.14 -0.06 15.03
C PRO A 209 13.37 -0.85 13.97
N VAL A 210 13.50 -0.47 12.70
CA VAL A 210 12.69 -1.03 11.60
C VAL A 210 13.57 -1.47 10.44
N LEU A 211 13.22 -2.62 9.84
CA LEU A 211 13.71 -3.07 8.53
C LEU A 211 12.53 -3.42 7.61
N ASP A 212 12.71 -3.18 6.31
CA ASP A 212 11.69 -3.46 5.30
C ASP A 212 12.18 -4.54 4.33
N THR A 213 11.52 -5.69 4.30
CA THR A 213 11.91 -6.82 3.45
C THR A 213 11.83 -6.51 1.94
N MET A 214 10.92 -5.64 1.51
CA MET A 214 10.84 -5.19 0.11
C MET A 214 12.11 -4.42 -0.23
N LEU A 215 12.46 -3.42 0.58
CA LEU A 215 13.64 -2.58 0.34
C LEU A 215 14.95 -3.37 0.48
N LEU A 216 15.05 -4.24 1.50
CA LEU A 216 16.18 -5.16 1.65
C LEU A 216 16.35 -6.03 0.40
N SER A 217 15.26 -6.55 -0.16
CA SER A 217 15.32 -7.37 -1.37
C SER A 217 15.73 -6.58 -2.61
N ILE A 218 15.34 -5.31 -2.73
CA ILE A 218 15.76 -4.41 -3.82
C ILE A 218 17.27 -4.18 -3.75
N GLY A 219 17.79 -3.91 -2.55
CA GLY A 219 19.23 -3.73 -2.35
C GLY A 219 20.03 -5.02 -2.53
N ALA A 220 19.47 -6.17 -2.16
CA ALA A 220 20.12 -7.47 -2.31
C ALA A 220 20.13 -7.99 -3.77
N PHE A 221 19.13 -7.64 -4.57
CA PHE A 221 18.92 -8.19 -5.91
C PHE A 221 18.85 -7.11 -6.99
N ASP A 222 20.01 -6.62 -7.44
CA ASP A 222 20.12 -5.51 -8.41
C ASP A 222 19.41 -5.76 -9.78
N SER A 223 19.22 -7.01 -10.19
CA SER A 223 18.63 -7.37 -11.49
C SER A 223 17.14 -7.72 -11.45
N ARG A 224 16.54 -7.80 -10.25
CA ARG A 224 15.14 -8.22 -10.11
C ARG A 224 14.23 -7.00 -10.29
N ARG A 225 13.06 -7.24 -10.90
CA ARG A 225 12.06 -6.19 -11.17
C ARG A 225 10.83 -6.26 -10.27
N ASP A 226 10.57 -7.44 -9.71
CA ASP A 226 9.39 -7.69 -8.88
C ASP A 226 9.86 -8.12 -7.49
N HIS A 227 9.46 -7.31 -6.51
CA HIS A 227 9.81 -7.43 -5.10
C HIS A 227 8.57 -7.56 -4.22
N THR A 228 7.41 -7.87 -4.81
CA THR A 228 6.20 -8.19 -4.04
C THR A 228 6.43 -9.40 -3.13
N LEU A 229 5.64 -9.49 -2.05
CA LEU A 229 5.70 -10.61 -1.12
C LEU A 229 5.55 -11.95 -1.85
N ASP A 230 4.61 -12.03 -2.79
CA ASP A 230 4.38 -13.22 -3.62
C ASP A 230 5.55 -13.54 -4.56
N ALA A 231 6.19 -12.53 -5.17
CA ALA A 231 7.35 -12.72 -6.02
C ALA A 231 8.58 -13.21 -5.24
N LEU A 232 8.76 -12.76 -4.00
CA LEU A 232 9.82 -13.22 -3.10
C LEU A 232 9.52 -14.62 -2.55
N ALA A 233 8.26 -14.91 -2.19
CA ALA A 233 7.83 -16.24 -1.79
C ALA A 233 8.12 -17.26 -2.90
N TYR A 234 7.74 -16.93 -4.13
CA TYR A 234 8.05 -17.74 -5.31
C TYR A 234 9.56 -17.90 -5.51
N HIS A 235 10.34 -16.83 -5.35
CA HIS A 235 11.79 -16.87 -5.51
C HIS A 235 12.46 -17.87 -4.57
N PHE A 236 12.09 -17.83 -3.29
CA PHE A 236 12.69 -18.66 -2.26
C PHE A 236 12.01 -20.03 -2.12
N ASN A 237 11.02 -20.31 -2.98
CA ASN A 237 10.21 -21.53 -2.92
C ASN A 237 9.57 -21.72 -1.53
N GLU A 238 9.07 -20.62 -0.97
CA GLU A 238 8.34 -20.61 0.29
C GLU A 238 6.84 -20.85 0.04
N PRO A 239 6.18 -21.69 0.84
CA PRO A 239 4.77 -21.95 0.68
C PRO A 239 3.94 -20.71 1.05
N VAL A 240 3.01 -20.40 0.17
CA VAL A 240 2.03 -19.32 0.33
C VAL A 240 0.71 -19.95 0.79
N ARG A 241 0.18 -19.47 1.92
CA ARG A 241 -1.08 -19.93 2.52
C ARG A 241 -1.81 -18.72 3.08
N ASP A 242 -3.13 -18.70 2.94
CA ASP A 242 -4.02 -17.72 3.57
C ASP A 242 -3.57 -16.26 3.37
N ARG A 243 -3.11 -15.92 2.15
CA ARG A 243 -2.71 -14.55 1.77
C ARG A 243 -3.86 -13.57 1.99
N HIS A 244 -3.49 -12.31 2.24
CA HIS A 244 -4.42 -11.24 2.63
C HIS A 244 -5.03 -11.52 3.99
N SER A 245 -4.17 -12.02 4.88
CA SER A 245 -4.45 -12.16 6.29
C SER A 245 -3.19 -11.73 7.01
N ALA A 246 -3.31 -10.65 7.78
CA ALA A 246 -2.19 -10.09 8.54
C ALA A 246 -1.32 -11.15 9.27
N PRO A 247 -1.85 -12.12 10.03
CA PRO A 247 -1.00 -13.14 10.66
C PRO A 247 -0.28 -14.06 9.68
N ALA A 248 -0.92 -14.45 8.57
CA ALA A 248 -0.32 -15.32 7.56
C ALA A 248 0.78 -14.58 6.76
N ASP A 249 0.54 -13.29 6.49
CA ASP A 249 1.44 -12.43 5.74
C ASP A 249 2.65 -12.03 6.56
N ALA A 250 2.47 -11.70 7.84
CA ALA A 250 3.57 -11.55 8.78
C ALA A 250 4.43 -12.83 8.88
N ALA A 251 3.80 -14.02 8.92
CA ALA A 251 4.52 -15.29 8.94
C ALA A 251 5.28 -15.57 7.64
N LEU A 252 4.70 -15.23 6.48
CA LEU A 252 5.37 -15.35 5.19
C LEU A 252 6.54 -14.36 5.06
N ALA A 253 6.34 -13.10 5.46
CA ALA A 253 7.38 -12.08 5.51
C ALA A 253 8.52 -12.50 6.44
N ALA A 254 8.22 -13.16 7.57
CA ALA A 254 9.24 -13.68 8.48
C ALA A 254 10.11 -14.77 7.84
N ARG A 255 9.49 -15.71 7.11
CA ARG A 255 10.24 -16.72 6.34
C ARG A 255 11.10 -16.08 5.26
N ILE A 256 10.54 -15.11 4.51
CA ILE A 256 11.28 -14.36 3.49
C ILE A 256 12.46 -13.59 4.11
N PHE A 257 12.25 -12.93 5.25
CA PHE A 257 13.31 -12.21 5.94
C PHE A 257 14.48 -13.13 6.32
N LEU A 258 14.20 -14.31 6.89
CA LEU A 258 15.23 -15.31 7.18
C LEU A 258 15.96 -15.80 5.92
N ARG A 259 15.26 -15.89 4.78
CA ARG A 259 15.87 -16.23 3.48
C ARG A 259 16.69 -15.09 2.87
N LEU A 260 16.38 -13.84 3.21
CA LEU A 260 17.15 -12.68 2.79
C LEU A 260 18.47 -12.56 3.53
N LEU A 261 18.59 -13.03 4.78
CA LEU A 261 19.82 -12.86 5.58
C LEU A 261 21.12 -13.32 4.86
N PRO A 262 21.18 -14.50 4.20
CA PRO A 262 22.36 -14.90 3.43
C PRO A 262 22.61 -14.05 2.17
N GLU A 263 21.56 -13.49 1.57
CA GLU A 263 21.67 -12.62 0.39
C GLU A 263 22.20 -11.24 0.79
N LEU A 264 21.76 -10.71 1.93
CA LEU A 264 22.29 -9.50 2.55
C LEU A 264 23.78 -9.66 2.86
N ASP A 265 24.19 -10.81 3.39
CA ASP A 265 25.61 -11.12 3.65
C ASP A 265 26.47 -11.07 2.37
N ARG A 266 25.92 -11.52 1.22
CA ARG A 266 26.63 -11.49 -0.09
C ARG A 266 26.87 -10.09 -0.61
N VAL A 267 25.97 -9.15 -0.33
CA VAL A 267 26.13 -7.72 -0.68
C VAL A 267 26.83 -6.92 0.42
N GLY A 268 27.31 -7.58 1.48
CA GLY A 268 28.07 -6.97 2.57
C GLY A 268 27.23 -6.39 3.71
N ALA A 269 25.91 -6.55 3.68
CA ALA A 269 25.02 -6.10 4.74
C ALA A 269 24.89 -7.17 5.84
N ARG A 270 25.75 -7.08 6.86
CA ARG A 270 25.88 -8.12 7.91
C ARG A 270 25.35 -7.68 9.27
N HIS A 271 25.38 -6.39 9.52
CA HIS A 271 24.94 -5.77 10.77
C HIS A 271 23.67 -4.97 10.54
N PHE A 272 22.99 -4.63 11.63
CA PHE A 272 21.76 -3.84 11.58
C PHE A 272 21.92 -2.51 10.83
N GLY A 273 23.03 -1.79 11.08
CA GLY A 273 23.32 -0.51 10.42
C GLY A 273 23.44 -0.68 8.90
N ASP A 274 24.16 -1.71 8.45
CA ASP A 274 24.31 -1.99 7.02
C ASP A 274 22.94 -2.26 6.35
N ALA A 275 22.06 -3.00 7.04
CA ALA A 275 20.72 -3.32 6.53
C ALA A 275 19.80 -2.08 6.49
N GLN A 276 19.88 -1.20 7.50
CA GLN A 276 19.16 0.07 7.47
C GLN A 276 19.65 0.99 6.35
N ASP A 277 20.96 1.12 6.17
CA ASP A 277 21.54 1.91 5.07
C ASP A 277 21.08 1.37 3.70
N LEU A 278 21.02 0.04 3.57
CA LEU A 278 20.51 -0.61 2.36
C LEU A 278 19.02 -0.32 2.11
N CYS A 279 18.19 -0.32 3.17
CA CYS A 279 16.78 0.07 3.08
C CYS A 279 16.65 1.52 2.63
N ALA A 280 17.38 2.44 3.28
CA ALA A 280 17.36 3.86 2.97
C ALA A 280 17.77 4.14 1.52
N HIS A 281 18.86 3.52 1.05
CA HIS A 281 19.31 3.65 -0.33
C HIS A 281 18.28 3.11 -1.33
N SER A 282 17.67 1.97 -1.02
CA SER A 282 16.63 1.38 -1.88
C SER A 282 15.38 2.26 -1.96
N ALA A 283 14.97 2.86 -0.85
CA ALA A 283 13.85 3.82 -0.82
C ALA A 283 14.12 5.08 -1.65
N GLU A 284 15.35 5.60 -1.62
CA GLU A 284 15.75 6.74 -2.45
C GLU A 284 15.70 6.38 -3.95
N LYS A 285 16.18 5.18 -4.33
CA LYS A 285 16.10 4.67 -5.70
C LYS A 285 14.65 4.56 -6.20
N ILE A 286 13.71 4.10 -5.36
CA ILE A 286 12.28 4.03 -5.73
C ILE A 286 11.71 5.43 -5.93
N SER A 287 12.00 6.35 -5.00
CA SER A 287 11.52 7.72 -5.04
C SER A 287 11.98 8.46 -6.30
N ASP A 288 13.24 8.27 -6.71
CA ASP A 288 13.82 8.86 -7.92
C ASP A 288 13.19 8.29 -9.21
N LEU A 289 12.67 7.06 -9.16
CA LEU A 289 11.99 6.41 -10.28
C LEU A 289 10.50 6.79 -10.39
N GLY A 290 9.95 7.54 -9.41
CA GLY A 290 8.55 7.98 -9.41
C GLY A 290 7.55 6.84 -9.26
N LEU A 291 7.94 5.77 -8.57
CA LEU A 291 7.11 4.61 -8.24
C LEU A 291 6.45 4.76 -6.86
#